data_AF-A0A0F8ZXD6-F1
#
_entry.id   AF-A0A0F8ZXD6-F1
#
_cell.length_a   1.000
_cell.length_b   1.000
_cell.length_c   1.000
_cell.angle_alpha   90.00
_cell.angle_beta   90.00
_cell.angle_gamma   90.00
#
_symmetry.space_group_name_H-M   'P 1'
#
loop_
_entity.id
_entity.type
_entity.pdbx_description
1 polymer ?
#
loop_
_entity_poly.entity_id
_entity_poly.type
_entity_poly.pdbx_seq_one_letter_code
_entity_poly.pdbx_strand_id
1 'polypeptide(L)'
;MQLKDLKSEDYHIYVDLDGVLADLQNYVNRVLGEPGDLNDNDVWKQLREMGEPKFDELELLPDAMTLWDYVKKYNPNILTATGHPVEKNEREKRQWIKDNLTGYKDVYTVVASRNKSKWAWP
;
A
#
# COMPACT_ATOMS: atom_id res chain seq x y z
N MET A 1 11.39 2.00 24.99
CA MET A 1 10.01 2.52 24.85
C MET A 1 9.32 1.68 23.80
N GLN A 2 8.23 1.00 24.17
CA GLN A 2 7.39 0.24 23.24
C GLN A 2 6.20 1.12 22.81
N LEU A 3 5.58 0.83 21.65
CA LEU A 3 4.40 1.58 21.15
C LEU A 3 3.27 1.70 22.19
N LYS A 4 3.11 0.68 23.03
CA LYS A 4 2.13 0.65 24.13
C LYS A 4 2.39 1.69 25.23
N ASP A 5 3.60 2.26 25.28
CA ASP A 5 4.03 3.22 26.30
C ASP A 5 3.82 4.69 25.84
N LEU A 6 3.38 4.90 24.59
CA LEU A 6 3.16 6.22 23.99
C LEU A 6 1.65 6.53 23.89
N LYS A 7 1.25 7.80 24.05
CA LYS A 7 -0.13 8.21 23.74
C LYS A 7 -0.28 8.41 22.24
N SER A 8 -1.47 8.14 21.69
CA SER A 8 -1.74 8.27 20.23
C SER A 8 -1.55 9.69 19.69
N GLU A 9 -1.47 10.69 20.56
CA GLU A 9 -1.18 12.09 20.19
C GLU A 9 0.33 12.35 20.00
N ASP A 10 1.19 11.46 20.49
CA ASP A 10 2.65 11.64 20.50
C ASP A 10 3.34 11.08 19.23
N TYR A 11 2.58 10.41 18.35
CA TYR A 11 3.13 9.78 17.17
C TYR A 11 2.09 9.62 16.05
N HIS A 12 2.61 9.49 14.82
CA HIS A 12 1.82 9.12 13.65
C HIS A 12 2.30 7.76 13.12
N ILE A 13 1.39 6.80 12.99
CA ILE A 13 1.66 5.56 12.29
C ILE A 13 1.20 5.73 10.84
N TYR A 14 2.11 5.42 9.92
CA TYR A 14 1.81 5.26 8.50
C TYR A 14 2.11 3.81 8.11
N VAL A 15 1.11 3.11 7.61
CA VAL A 15 1.24 1.74 7.11
C VAL A 15 1.27 1.79 5.58
N ASP A 16 2.26 1.15 4.98
CA ASP A 16 2.30 1.00 3.53
C ASP A 16 1.23 -0.01 3.06
N LEU A 17 0.90 0.04 1.77
CA LEU A 17 -0.10 -0.84 1.17
C LEU A 17 0.57 -1.97 0.38
N ASP A 18 1.22 -1.64 -0.72
CA ASP A 18 1.74 -2.63 -1.68
C ASP A 18 3.00 -3.30 -1.11
N GLY A 19 2.98 -4.62 -0.98
CA GLY A 19 4.05 -5.40 -0.37
C GLY A 19 4.06 -5.36 1.17
N VAL A 20 3.05 -4.77 1.81
CA VAL A 20 2.86 -4.80 3.28
C VAL A 20 1.49 -5.35 3.66
N LEU A 21 0.42 -4.84 3.06
CA LEU A 21 -0.94 -5.35 3.26
C LEU A 21 -1.47 -6.04 2.00
N ALA A 22 -1.18 -5.48 0.82
CA ALA A 22 -1.64 -5.99 -0.47
C ALA A 22 -0.49 -6.70 -1.21
N ASP A 23 -0.74 -7.91 -1.72
CA ASP A 23 0.26 -8.76 -2.38
C ASP A 23 0.43 -8.41 -3.87
N LEU A 24 1.08 -7.27 -4.11
CA LEU A 24 1.42 -6.80 -5.45
C LEU A 24 2.40 -7.75 -6.16
N GLN A 25 3.35 -8.36 -5.44
CA GLN A 25 4.37 -9.21 -6.05
C GLN A 25 3.74 -10.48 -6.64
N ASN A 26 2.88 -11.16 -5.90
CA ASN A 26 2.19 -12.34 -6.41
C ASN A 26 1.26 -11.98 -7.57
N TYR A 27 0.55 -10.85 -7.49
CA TYR A 27 -0.29 -10.36 -8.59
C TYR A 27 0.52 -10.20 -9.89
N VAL A 28 1.65 -9.49 -9.82
CA VAL A 28 2.53 -9.28 -10.98
C VAL A 28 3.05 -10.59 -11.54
N ASN A 29 3.49 -11.51 -10.67
CA ASN A 29 3.96 -12.83 -11.11
C ASN A 29 2.87 -13.61 -11.87
N ARG A 30 1.61 -13.56 -11.42
CA ARG A 30 0.49 -14.22 -12.10
C ARG A 30 0.17 -13.57 -13.45
N VAL A 31 0.21 -12.24 -13.52
CA VAL A 31 -0.06 -11.50 -14.77
C VAL A 31 1.01 -11.78 -15.83
N LEU A 32 2.27 -11.83 -15.43
CA LEU A 32 3.39 -12.08 -16.35
C LEU A 32 3.56 -13.58 -16.66
N GLY A 33 3.12 -14.47 -15.78
CA GLY A 33 3.37 -15.91 -15.87
C GLY A 33 4.78 -16.33 -15.44
N GLU A 34 5.58 -15.37 -14.97
CA GLU A 34 6.94 -15.55 -14.47
C GLU A 34 7.27 -14.51 -13.38
N PRO A 35 8.33 -14.69 -12.58
CA PRO A 35 8.72 -13.71 -11.57
C PRO A 35 9.06 -12.34 -12.19
N GLY A 36 8.31 -11.30 -11.81
CA GLY A 36 8.56 -9.92 -12.24
C GLY A 36 9.33 -9.11 -11.20
N ASP A 37 10.36 -8.37 -11.62
CA ASP A 37 11.08 -7.45 -10.73
C ASP A 37 10.32 -6.11 -10.62
N LEU A 38 9.80 -5.80 -9.43
CA LEU A 38 9.10 -4.54 -9.14
C LEU A 38 10.03 -3.31 -9.15
N ASN A 39 11.35 -3.49 -9.26
CA ASN A 39 12.30 -2.39 -9.44
C ASN A 39 12.65 -2.15 -10.92
N ASP A 40 12.21 -3.03 -11.82
CA ASP A 40 12.51 -2.94 -13.25
C ASP A 40 11.48 -2.07 -13.98
N ASN A 41 11.98 -1.02 -14.65
CA ASN A 41 11.14 -0.11 -15.42
C ASN A 41 10.51 -0.77 -16.65
N ASP A 42 11.16 -1.80 -17.22
CA ASP A 42 10.64 -2.52 -18.38
C ASP A 42 9.46 -3.42 -17.99
N VAL A 43 9.54 -4.06 -16.81
CA VAL A 43 8.40 -4.78 -16.19
C VAL A 43 7.21 -3.82 -16.01
N TRP A 44 7.44 -2.65 -15.41
CA TRP A 44 6.37 -1.65 -15.24
C TRP A 44 5.84 -1.09 -16.56
N LYS A 45 6.66 -1.01 -17.60
CA LYS A 45 6.23 -0.59 -18.94
C LYS A 45 5.31 -1.64 -19.56
N GLN A 46 5.70 -2.90 -19.53
CA GLN A 46 4.90 -4.02 -20.02
C GLN A 46 3.54 -4.09 -19.31
N LEU A 47 3.53 -4.00 -17.97
CA LEU A 47 2.29 -3.99 -17.19
C LEU A 47 1.36 -2.83 -17.61
N ARG A 48 1.89 -1.62 -17.80
CA ARG A 48 1.08 -0.48 -18.26
C ARG A 48 0.48 -0.71 -19.65
N GLU A 49 1.23 -1.33 -20.56
CA GLU A 49 0.73 -1.68 -21.90
C GLU A 49 -0.41 -2.71 -21.84
N MET A 50 -0.38 -3.60 -20.83
CA MET A 50 -1.45 -4.55 -20.53
C MET A 50 -2.64 -3.94 -19.76
N GLY A 51 -2.53 -2.68 -19.32
CA GLY A 51 -3.53 -2.03 -18.47
C GLY A 51 -3.46 -2.40 -16.99
N GLU A 52 -2.36 -3.02 -16.57
CA GLU A 52 -2.10 -3.59 -15.25
C GLU A 52 -1.16 -2.72 -14.38
N PRO A 53 -1.11 -2.94 -13.05
CA PRO A 53 -2.02 -3.80 -12.28
C PRO A 53 -3.39 -3.15 -12.05
N LYS A 54 -4.37 -3.96 -11.62
CA LYS A 54 -5.61 -3.50 -10.99
C LYS A 54 -5.49 -3.63 -9.48
N PHE A 55 -5.35 -2.50 -8.80
CA PHE A 55 -4.99 -2.52 -7.37
C PHE A 55 -6.13 -2.98 -6.45
N ASP A 56 -7.38 -2.92 -6.92
CA ASP A 56 -8.57 -3.38 -6.21
C ASP A 56 -8.74 -4.91 -6.25
N GLU A 57 -8.02 -5.61 -7.12
CA GLU A 57 -8.02 -7.08 -7.22
C GLU A 57 -6.86 -7.74 -6.44
N LEU A 58 -6.02 -6.97 -5.74
CA LEU A 58 -4.89 -7.53 -5.00
C LEU A 58 -5.39 -8.41 -3.84
N GLU A 59 -4.70 -9.53 -3.61
CA GLU A 59 -4.93 -10.35 -2.42
C GLU A 59 -4.25 -9.73 -1.20
N LEU A 60 -4.72 -10.06 0.01
CA LEU A 60 -3.99 -9.75 1.24
C LEU A 60 -2.69 -10.55 1.30
N LEU A 61 -1.61 -9.95 1.81
CA LEU A 61 -0.45 -10.73 2.24
C LEU A 61 -0.83 -11.67 3.39
N PRO A 62 -0.19 -12.85 3.53
CA PRO A 62 -0.57 -13.86 4.52
C PRO A 62 -0.65 -13.37 5.97
N ASP A 63 0.20 -12.42 6.35
CA ASP A 63 0.29 -11.82 7.68
C ASP A 63 -0.30 -10.40 7.76
N ALA A 64 -0.88 -9.88 6.68
CA ALA A 64 -1.41 -8.51 6.60
C ALA A 64 -2.39 -8.19 7.73
N MET A 65 -3.33 -9.10 8.00
CA MET A 65 -4.33 -8.89 9.06
C MET A 65 -3.76 -9.04 10.47
N THR A 66 -2.70 -9.83 10.64
CA THR A 66 -2.00 -9.93 11.92
C THR A 66 -1.31 -8.60 12.26
N LEU A 67 -0.64 -7.99 11.27
CA LEU A 67 -0.09 -6.64 11.40
C LEU A 67 -1.21 -5.62 11.64
N TRP A 68 -2.26 -5.63 10.81
CA TRP A 68 -3.33 -4.64 10.85
C TRP A 68 -4.09 -4.65 12.17
N ASP A 69 -4.47 -5.83 12.66
CA ASP A 69 -5.18 -5.97 13.94
C ASP A 69 -4.34 -5.51 15.13
N TYR A 70 -3.01 -5.65 15.05
CA TYR A 70 -2.11 -5.13 16.07
C TYR A 70 -2.08 -3.60 16.08
N VAL A 71 -2.00 -2.95 14.90
CA VAL A 71 -1.81 -1.50 14.81
C VAL A 71 -3.11 -0.69 14.79
N LYS A 72 -4.25 -1.24 14.35
CA LYS A 72 -5.50 -0.49 14.14
C LYS A 72 -6.00 0.27 15.38
N LYS A 73 -5.76 -0.28 16.58
CA LYS A 73 -6.11 0.34 17.86
C LYS A 73 -5.36 1.65 18.15
N TYR A 74 -4.30 1.94 17.41
CA TYR A 74 -3.50 3.16 17.50
C TYR A 74 -3.86 4.18 16.42
N ASN A 75 -5.00 4.02 15.75
CA ASN A 75 -5.52 4.94 14.73
C ASN A 75 -4.53 5.23 13.58
N PRO A 76 -4.01 4.18 12.89
CA PRO A 76 -3.00 4.34 11.86
C PRO A 76 -3.55 5.00 10.60
N ASN A 77 -2.68 5.68 9.86
CA ASN A 77 -2.95 6.16 8.51
C ASN A 77 -2.40 5.16 7.48
N ILE A 78 -2.97 5.15 6.28
CA ILE A 78 -2.37 4.47 5.12
C ILE A 78 -1.56 5.50 4.31
N LEU A 79 -0.35 5.12 3.87
CA LEU A 79 0.47 5.93 2.97
C LEU A 79 1.00 5.07 1.82
N THR A 80 0.40 5.23 0.63
CA THR A 80 0.72 4.41 -0.55
C THR A 80 1.15 5.27 -1.74
N ALA A 81 1.98 4.69 -2.62
CA ALA A 81 2.35 5.31 -3.87
C ALA A 81 1.37 4.87 -4.99
N THR A 82 0.90 5.80 -5.79
CA THR A 82 -0.05 5.52 -6.88
C THR A 82 0.65 5.15 -8.18
N GLY A 83 1.85 5.68 -8.44
CA GLY A 83 2.48 5.56 -9.75
C GLY A 83 1.63 6.22 -10.84
N HIS A 84 1.73 5.71 -12.06
CA HIS A 84 0.93 6.16 -13.19
C HIS A 84 0.14 5.00 -13.80
N PRO A 85 -1.12 5.23 -14.22
CA PRO A 85 -1.87 6.49 -14.17
C PRO A 85 -2.45 6.82 -12.77
N VAL A 86 -2.22 8.06 -12.29
CA VAL A 86 -2.50 8.46 -10.89
C VAL A 86 -3.96 8.28 -10.50
N GLU A 87 -4.90 8.79 -11.30
CA GLU A 87 -6.33 8.83 -10.94
C GLU A 87 -6.94 7.42 -10.84
N LYS A 88 -6.66 6.56 -11.82
CA LYS A 88 -7.08 5.14 -11.82
C LYS A 88 -6.53 4.44 -10.58
N ASN A 89 -5.22 4.50 -10.38
CA ASN A 89 -4.53 3.75 -9.33
C ASN A 89 -4.92 4.24 -7.94
N GLU A 90 -5.15 5.55 -7.76
CA GLU A 90 -5.69 6.09 -6.51
C GLU A 90 -7.09 5.55 -6.21
N ARG A 91 -7.98 5.57 -7.21
CA ARG A 91 -9.35 5.05 -7.04
C ARG A 91 -9.35 3.59 -6.64
N GLU A 92 -8.57 2.76 -7.33
CA GLU A 92 -8.47 1.31 -7.06
C GLU A 92 -7.89 1.03 -5.67
N LYS A 93 -6.80 1.70 -5.29
CA LYS A 93 -6.22 1.54 -3.94
C LYS A 93 -7.18 1.97 -2.84
N ARG A 94 -7.90 3.08 -3.03
CA ARG A 94 -8.92 3.53 -2.07
C ARG A 94 -10.08 2.54 -1.98
N GLN A 95 -10.47 1.92 -3.08
CA GLN A 95 -11.51 0.88 -3.10
C GLN A 95 -11.02 -0.36 -2.34
N TRP A 96 -9.82 -0.85 -2.66
CA TRP A 96 -9.20 -1.97 -1.95
C TRP A 96 -9.15 -1.75 -0.43
N ILE A 97 -8.72 -0.57 0.01
CA ILE A 97 -8.65 -0.21 1.44
C ILE A 97 -10.02 -0.26 2.09
N LYS A 98 -11.09 0.20 1.42
CA LYS A 98 -12.45 0.15 1.93
C LYS A 98 -12.97 -1.28 2.06
N ASP A 99 -12.63 -2.13 1.11
CA ASP A 99 -13.15 -3.51 1.05
C ASP A 99 -12.43 -4.43 2.05
N ASN A 100 -11.14 -4.17 2.33
CA ASN A 100 -10.31 -5.06 3.15
C ASN A 100 -10.03 -4.53 4.56
N LEU A 101 -10.03 -3.22 4.79
CA LEU A 101 -9.58 -2.62 6.04
C LEU A 101 -10.66 -1.79 6.72
N THR A 102 -10.66 -1.85 8.05
CA THR A 102 -11.44 -0.96 8.92
C THR A 102 -10.54 -0.39 10.01
N GLY A 103 -10.93 0.75 10.59
CA GLY A 103 -10.20 1.37 11.70
C GLY A 103 -8.93 2.12 11.30
N TYR A 104 -8.80 2.52 10.03
CA TYR A 104 -7.80 3.50 9.61
C TYR A 104 -8.30 4.92 9.88
N LYS A 105 -7.37 5.84 10.15
CA LYS A 105 -7.66 7.26 10.35
C LYS A 105 -7.90 7.96 9.00
N ASP A 106 -6.88 7.95 8.16
CA ASP A 106 -6.84 8.63 6.87
C ASP A 106 -6.07 7.79 5.82
N VAL A 107 -6.31 8.06 4.54
CA VAL A 107 -5.61 7.44 3.40
C VAL A 107 -4.93 8.51 2.56
N TYR A 108 -3.59 8.45 2.56
CA TYR A 108 -2.73 9.36 1.84
C TYR A 108 -2.08 8.68 0.64
N THR A 109 -2.11 9.39 -0.49
CA THR A 109 -1.56 8.95 -1.76
C THR A 109 -0.44 9.89 -2.19
N VAL A 110 0.64 9.32 -2.71
CA VAL A 110 1.72 10.09 -3.36
C VAL A 110 2.03 9.48 -4.72
N VAL A 111 2.50 10.28 -5.68
CA VAL A 111 2.77 9.75 -7.03
C VAL A 111 3.90 8.72 -7.04
N ALA A 112 4.96 8.92 -6.25
CA ALA A 112 6.14 8.06 -6.23
C ALA A 112 6.56 7.72 -4.80
N SER A 113 7.07 6.52 -4.55
CA SER A 113 7.50 6.05 -3.23
C SER A 113 8.50 6.98 -2.56
N ARG A 114 9.42 7.59 -3.34
CA ARG A 114 10.37 8.59 -2.83
C ARG A 114 9.72 9.83 -2.20
N ASN A 115 8.46 10.13 -2.54
CA ASN A 115 7.73 11.26 -1.97
C ASN A 115 7.13 10.94 -0.59
N LYS A 116 7.12 9.67 -0.16
CA LYS A 116 6.67 9.29 1.18
C LYS A 116 7.54 9.91 2.28
N SER A 117 8.81 10.21 2.00
CA SER A 117 9.70 10.89 2.94
C SER A 117 9.20 12.26 3.38
N LYS A 118 8.32 12.92 2.60
CA LYS A 118 7.70 14.20 2.97
C LYS A 118 6.68 14.07 4.10
N TRP A 119 6.26 12.85 4.41
CA TRP A 119 5.36 12.51 5.52
C TRP A 119 6.12 12.07 6.76
N ALA A 120 7.45 11.91 6.67
CA ALA A 120 8.26 11.86 7.87
C ALA A 120 8.19 13.26 8.50
N TRP A 121 7.45 13.34 9.60
CA TRP A 121 7.34 14.55 10.41
C TRP A 121 8.74 15.03 10.85
N PRO A 122 8.97 16.35 11.05
CA PRO A 122 10.20 16.86 11.69
C PRO A 122 10.48 16.25 13.07
#